data_AF-A0A7J8BW35-F1
#
_entry.id   AF-A0A7J8BW35-F1
#
_cell.length_a   1.000
_cell.length_b   1.000
_cell.length_c   1.000
_cell.angle_alpha   90.00
_cell.angle_beta   90.00
_cell.angle_gamma   90.00
#
_symmetry.space_group_name_H-M   'P 1'
#
loop_
_entity.id
_entity.type
_entity.pdbx_description
1 polymer ?
#
loop_
_entity_poly.entity_id
_entity_poly.type
_entity_poly.pdbx_seq_one_letter_code
_entity_poly.pdbx_strand_id
1 'polypeptide(L)'
;MKPPAACAGAALDTAAPCPVVNYLRWDLSAQQIGELTTELMEQTKRVYDRVGSQKLEDVSYESTLKALADVEVSYTVQRNILDFPQHVSPSKAIRTASTEADKKLSEFDVEMSMRQDVYQRVVWLQDKVQKDSLRPEARRYLERLIKLGRRNGLHLPEETQEKIKGIKKKLSLLCIDFNKNLNEDTTSLPFTREELGGLPEDFLNSLEKTDNEKFKVTLKYPHYFPLLKKCHVPETRRKVEAAFNCRCKEENSAILKELVTLRAQKSSLLGFRTHADYVLEMSMAKTSQAVASFLDELAEKLKPLGEQERAVILELKKAECEARGLDFDGRINAWDMRYYMNQVEETRYRVDQNLLKEYFPTQAVTRGLLGMSQHHKTGSAIPEELLEKLIRSRQANTGLFNLRQIVLAKVDQALHTRMAADPAEEYARLCQEVLGVPATPGTNMPATFGHLAGGYDAQYYGYLWSEVYSMDMFHTRFKREGVLSGKVGMDYRSCILRPGGSEDASVMLKHFLGRDPKQDAFLLSKGLQVEGAEPLAC
;
A
#
# COMPACT_ATOMS: atom_id res chain seq x y z
N MET A 1 32.16 12.05 8.81
CA MET A 1 32.01 10.83 9.64
C MET A 1 32.51 9.64 8.85
N LYS A 2 33.28 8.72 9.46
CA LYS A 2 33.62 7.43 8.84
C LYS A 2 32.32 6.63 8.60
N PRO A 3 32.21 5.86 7.50
CA PRO A 3 31.04 5.00 7.29
C PRO A 3 30.89 4.01 8.44
N PRO A 4 29.66 3.63 8.83
CA PRO A 4 29.44 2.63 9.87
C PRO A 4 30.14 1.32 9.47
N ALA A 5 31.02 0.82 10.36
CA ALA A 5 31.84 -0.36 10.12
C ALA A 5 31.03 -1.64 9.83
N ALA A 6 29.73 -1.65 10.15
CA ALA A 6 28.82 -2.77 9.90
C ALA A 6 28.48 -2.99 8.41
N CYS A 7 28.71 -2.01 7.54
CA CYS A 7 28.52 -2.16 6.09
C CYS A 7 29.78 -2.72 5.39
N ALA A 8 30.93 -2.76 6.07
CA ALA A 8 32.15 -3.34 5.52
C ALA A 8 31.94 -4.85 5.48
N GLY A 9 31.51 -5.35 4.32
CA GLY A 9 31.19 -6.75 4.11
C GLY A 9 32.29 -7.64 4.69
N ALA A 10 31.88 -8.57 5.55
CA ALA A 10 32.59 -9.83 5.63
C ALA A 10 32.81 -10.29 4.19
N ALA A 11 34.06 -10.70 3.89
CA ALA A 11 34.49 -11.13 2.57
C ALA A 11 33.36 -11.91 1.89
N LEU A 12 33.05 -11.53 0.64
CA LEU A 12 32.12 -12.27 -0.21
C LEU A 12 32.40 -13.76 0.00
N ASP A 13 31.52 -14.45 0.72
CA ASP A 13 31.46 -15.90 0.59
C ASP A 13 31.32 -16.11 -0.90
N THR A 14 32.35 -16.69 -1.50
CA THR A 14 32.40 -17.10 -2.90
C THR A 14 31.41 -18.24 -3.05
N ALA A 15 30.12 -17.94 -2.90
CA ALA A 15 29.05 -18.81 -3.30
C ALA A 15 29.20 -18.94 -4.82
N ALA A 16 29.54 -20.15 -5.25
CA ALA A 16 29.59 -20.51 -6.66
C ALA A 16 28.32 -20.02 -7.36
N PRO A 17 28.39 -19.55 -8.62
CA PRO A 17 27.21 -19.13 -9.36
C PRO A 17 26.24 -20.31 -9.43
N CYS A 18 25.16 -20.24 -8.64
CA CYS A 18 24.07 -21.18 -8.75
C CYS A 18 23.45 -20.97 -10.13
N PRO A 19 23.39 -21.99 -11.01
CA PRO A 19 22.80 -21.81 -12.33
C PRO A 19 21.35 -21.37 -12.15
N VAL A 20 20.99 -20.24 -12.76
CA VAL A 20 19.64 -19.67 -12.69
C VAL A 20 18.71 -20.55 -13.53
N VAL A 21 18.26 -21.66 -12.96
CA VAL A 21 17.25 -22.51 -13.60
C VAL A 21 15.89 -21.92 -13.25
N ASN A 22 15.21 -21.35 -14.25
CA ASN A 22 13.84 -20.89 -14.11
C ASN A 22 12.88 -22.04 -14.39
N TYR A 23 12.19 -22.51 -13.35
CA TYR A 23 11.23 -23.62 -13.42
C TYR A 23 9.79 -23.17 -13.75
N LEU A 24 9.56 -21.88 -14.00
CA LEU A 24 8.22 -21.33 -14.28
C LEU A 24 7.71 -21.76 -15.65
N ARG A 25 6.43 -22.14 -15.73
CA ARG A 25 5.73 -22.48 -16.99
C ARG A 25 4.55 -21.53 -17.20
N TRP A 26 4.42 -21.01 -18.41
CA TRP A 26 3.34 -20.07 -18.79
C TRP A 26 2.46 -20.58 -19.93
N ASP A 27 2.69 -21.81 -20.36
CA ASP A 27 2.02 -22.53 -21.44
C ASP A 27 0.93 -23.50 -20.95
N LEU A 28 0.56 -23.42 -19.67
CA LEU A 28 -0.46 -24.28 -19.07
C LEU A 28 -1.85 -24.01 -19.64
N SER A 29 -2.58 -25.07 -19.96
CA SER A 29 -4.01 -25.00 -20.26
C SER A 29 -4.85 -24.80 -19.00
N ALA A 30 -6.09 -24.34 -19.17
CA ALA A 30 -7.04 -24.20 -18.06
C ALA A 30 -7.28 -25.53 -17.32
N GLN A 31 -7.26 -26.66 -18.04
CA GLN A 31 -7.39 -28.00 -17.46
C GLN A 31 -6.17 -28.35 -16.61
N GLN A 32 -4.96 -28.15 -17.15
CA GLN A 32 -3.71 -28.43 -16.44
C GLN A 32 -3.58 -27.61 -15.15
N ILE A 33 -4.04 -26.35 -15.14
CA ILE A 33 -4.09 -25.53 -13.92
C ILE A 33 -4.94 -26.22 -12.84
N GLY A 34 -6.12 -26.72 -13.18
CA GLY A 34 -7.00 -27.42 -12.23
C GLY A 34 -6.40 -28.72 -11.70
N GLU A 35 -5.77 -29.52 -12.57
CA GLU A 35 -5.10 -30.77 -12.22
C GLU A 35 -3.91 -30.53 -11.28
N LEU A 36 -3.00 -29.63 -11.67
CA LEU A 36 -1.80 -29.29 -10.89
C LEU A 36 -2.14 -28.64 -9.54
N THR A 37 -3.23 -27.87 -9.46
CA THR A 37 -3.73 -27.34 -8.18
C THR A 37 -4.06 -28.46 -7.21
N THR A 38 -4.79 -29.47 -7.69
CA THR A 38 -5.21 -30.61 -6.86
C THR A 38 -4.00 -31.44 -6.43
N GLU A 39 -3.10 -31.74 -7.37
CA GLU A 39 -1.86 -32.46 -7.09
C GLU A 39 -0.98 -31.72 -6.07
N LEU A 40 -0.83 -30.39 -6.22
CA LEU A 40 -0.06 -29.56 -5.31
C LEU A 40 -0.61 -29.60 -3.88
N MET A 41 -1.94 -29.48 -3.72
CA MET A 41 -2.59 -29.58 -2.42
C MET A 41 -2.36 -30.95 -1.79
N GLU A 42 -2.53 -32.04 -2.54
CA GLU A 42 -2.31 -33.39 -2.03
C GLU A 42 -0.86 -33.63 -1.60
N GLN A 43 0.11 -33.28 -2.45
CA GLN A 43 1.53 -33.46 -2.16
C GLN A 43 1.97 -32.65 -0.95
N THR A 44 1.53 -31.40 -0.86
CA THR A 44 1.83 -30.51 0.27
C THR A 44 1.21 -31.05 1.55
N LYS A 45 -0.07 -31.45 1.51
CA LYS A 45 -0.79 -31.98 2.67
C LYS A 45 -0.10 -33.23 3.24
N ARG A 46 0.41 -34.13 2.39
CA ARG A 46 1.16 -35.32 2.84
C ARG A 46 2.37 -34.97 3.69
N VAL A 47 3.08 -33.87 3.38
CA VAL A 47 4.21 -33.41 4.21
C VAL A 47 3.73 -32.93 5.58
N TYR A 48 2.67 -32.11 5.60
CA TYR A 48 2.06 -31.63 6.85
C TYR A 48 1.51 -32.79 7.70
N ASP A 49 0.89 -33.79 7.08
CA ASP A 49 0.38 -34.99 7.77
C ASP A 49 1.51 -35.83 8.37
N ARG A 50 2.62 -35.97 7.65
CA ARG A 50 3.82 -36.65 8.17
C ARG A 50 4.43 -35.90 9.35
N VAL A 51 4.48 -34.56 9.31
CA VAL A 51 4.99 -33.76 10.43
C VAL A 51 4.02 -33.81 11.63
N GLY A 52 2.72 -33.65 11.39
CA GLY A 52 1.68 -33.66 12.42
C GLY A 52 1.52 -34.99 13.16
N SER A 53 1.95 -36.09 12.56
CA SER A 53 1.90 -37.44 13.16
C SER A 53 3.17 -37.86 13.91
N GLN A 54 4.24 -37.05 13.92
CA GLN A 54 5.50 -37.41 14.61
C GLN A 54 5.28 -37.60 16.11
N LYS A 55 5.94 -38.59 16.71
CA LYS A 55 6.01 -38.69 18.17
C LYS A 55 7.03 -37.70 18.72
N LEU A 56 6.91 -37.33 19.99
CA LEU A 56 7.82 -36.38 20.64
C LEU A 56 9.29 -36.78 20.49
N GLU A 57 9.60 -38.08 20.60
CA GLU A 57 10.96 -38.62 20.44
C GLU A 57 11.56 -38.39 19.05
N ASP A 58 10.74 -38.46 17.99
CA ASP A 58 11.15 -38.36 16.57
C ASP A 58 11.28 -36.90 16.06
N VAL A 59 10.82 -35.92 16.85
CA VAL A 59 10.94 -34.51 16.49
C VAL A 59 12.40 -34.07 16.49
N SER A 60 12.87 -33.60 15.32
CA SER A 60 14.23 -33.07 15.09
C SER A 60 14.19 -31.85 14.16
N TYR A 61 15.32 -31.17 14.02
CA TYR A 61 15.46 -30.07 13.06
C TYR A 61 15.13 -30.53 11.64
N GLU A 62 15.66 -31.68 11.23
CA GLU A 62 15.51 -32.25 9.88
C GLU A 62 14.09 -32.74 9.63
N SER A 63 13.51 -33.48 10.58
CA SER A 63 12.19 -34.10 10.40
C SER A 63 11.04 -33.10 10.49
N THR A 64 11.22 -31.98 11.22
CA THR A 64 10.17 -30.98 11.45
C THR A 64 10.48 -29.65 10.74
N LEU A 65 11.51 -28.90 11.16
CA LEU A 65 11.72 -27.53 10.68
C LEU A 65 12.16 -27.49 9.21
N LYS A 66 13.15 -28.33 8.84
CA LYS A 66 13.63 -28.42 7.47
C LYS A 66 12.54 -28.99 6.55
N ALA A 67 11.80 -29.99 6.99
CA ALA A 67 10.69 -30.56 6.21
C ALA A 67 9.62 -29.52 5.86
N LEU A 68 9.26 -28.64 6.81
CA LEU A 68 8.32 -27.54 6.58
C LEU A 68 8.93 -26.46 5.65
N ALA A 69 10.21 -26.10 5.85
CA ALA A 69 10.89 -25.13 5.00
C ALA A 69 11.04 -25.62 3.55
N ASP A 70 11.42 -26.89 3.35
CA ASP A 70 11.59 -27.49 2.03
C ASP A 70 10.26 -27.54 1.26
N VAL A 71 9.16 -27.91 1.94
CA VAL A 71 7.85 -27.94 1.27
C VAL A 71 7.35 -26.54 0.95
N GLU A 72 7.59 -25.54 1.80
CA GLU A 72 7.24 -24.14 1.54
C GLU A 72 7.88 -23.64 0.24
N VAL A 73 9.17 -23.94 0.00
CA VAL A 73 9.85 -23.59 -1.26
C VAL A 73 9.16 -24.23 -2.48
N SER A 74 8.93 -25.55 -2.43
CA SER A 74 8.31 -26.27 -3.55
C SER A 74 6.87 -25.80 -3.80
N TYR A 75 6.12 -25.55 -2.73
CA TYR A 75 4.74 -25.10 -2.77
C TYR A 75 4.63 -23.70 -3.39
N THR A 76 5.41 -22.73 -2.91
CA THR A 76 5.36 -21.35 -3.41
C THR A 76 5.71 -21.26 -4.90
N VAL A 77 6.70 -22.02 -5.37
CA VAL A 77 7.06 -22.02 -6.81
C VAL A 77 5.89 -22.51 -7.67
N GLN A 78 5.25 -23.63 -7.30
CA GLN A 78 4.12 -24.16 -8.05
C GLN A 78 2.87 -23.28 -7.91
N ARG A 79 2.58 -22.77 -6.70
CA ARG A 79 1.47 -21.85 -6.45
C ARG A 79 1.52 -20.63 -7.37
N ASN A 80 2.70 -20.00 -7.49
CA ASN A 80 2.91 -18.83 -8.34
C ASN A 80 2.68 -19.12 -9.85
N ILE A 81 2.95 -20.34 -10.31
CA ILE A 81 2.67 -20.76 -11.69
C ILE A 81 1.15 -20.85 -11.93
N LEU A 82 0.38 -21.22 -10.91
CA LEU A 82 -1.05 -21.47 -11.00
C LEU A 82 -1.88 -20.20 -10.77
N ASP A 83 -1.45 -19.31 -9.88
CA ASP A 83 -2.20 -18.11 -9.49
C ASP A 83 -1.88 -16.87 -10.36
N PHE A 84 -0.68 -16.75 -10.91
CA PHE A 84 -0.27 -15.56 -11.66
C PHE A 84 -0.98 -15.38 -13.01
N PRO A 85 -1.33 -16.45 -13.76
CA PRO A 85 -2.01 -16.30 -15.05
C PRO A 85 -3.30 -15.49 -15.01
N GLN A 86 -4.02 -15.44 -13.87
CA GLN A 86 -5.24 -14.62 -13.72
C GLN A 86 -5.00 -13.12 -13.95
N HIS A 87 -3.76 -12.63 -13.77
CA HIS A 87 -3.44 -11.21 -13.91
C HIS A 87 -2.97 -10.82 -15.30
N VAL A 88 -2.39 -11.77 -16.06
CA VAL A 88 -1.64 -11.45 -17.28
C VAL A 88 -2.06 -12.25 -18.51
N SER A 89 -2.69 -13.41 -18.34
CA SER A 89 -3.03 -14.27 -19.49
C SER A 89 -4.06 -13.57 -20.39
N PRO A 90 -3.85 -13.54 -21.72
CA PRO A 90 -4.85 -13.00 -22.64
C PRO A 90 -6.12 -13.86 -22.70
N SER A 91 -6.03 -15.16 -22.36
CA SER A 91 -7.16 -16.09 -22.40
C SER A 91 -8.06 -15.98 -21.17
N LYS A 92 -9.34 -15.66 -21.37
CA LYS A 92 -10.34 -15.61 -20.29
C LYS A 92 -10.47 -16.96 -19.57
N ALA A 93 -10.45 -18.08 -20.30
CA ALA A 93 -10.58 -19.41 -19.72
C ALA A 93 -9.40 -19.73 -18.76
N ILE A 94 -8.17 -19.37 -19.16
CA ILE A 94 -6.98 -19.53 -18.29
C ILE A 94 -7.11 -18.64 -17.06
N ARG A 95 -7.51 -17.37 -17.23
CA ARG A 95 -7.69 -16.47 -16.09
C ARG A 95 -8.72 -16.98 -15.09
N THR A 96 -9.88 -17.45 -15.58
CA THR A 96 -10.91 -18.04 -14.71
C THR A 96 -10.40 -19.27 -13.96
N ALA A 97 -9.71 -20.19 -14.64
CA ALA A 97 -9.15 -21.37 -13.98
C ALA A 97 -8.08 -21.01 -12.92
N SER A 98 -7.23 -20.03 -13.22
CA SER A 98 -6.22 -19.51 -12.30
C SER A 98 -6.83 -18.81 -11.07
N THR A 99 -7.90 -18.03 -11.24
CA THR A 99 -8.66 -17.45 -10.12
C THR A 99 -9.30 -18.54 -9.24
N GLU A 100 -9.88 -19.58 -9.84
CA GLU A 100 -10.43 -20.70 -9.06
C GLU A 100 -9.33 -21.51 -8.35
N ALA A 101 -8.16 -21.65 -8.96
CA ALA A 101 -6.99 -22.25 -8.32
C ALA A 101 -6.53 -21.44 -7.10
N ASP A 102 -6.39 -20.11 -7.23
CA ASP A 102 -5.99 -19.23 -6.14
C ASP A 102 -6.99 -19.26 -4.97
N LYS A 103 -8.30 -19.33 -5.25
CA LYS A 103 -9.32 -19.54 -4.20
C LYS A 103 -9.08 -20.83 -3.42
N LYS A 104 -8.92 -21.96 -4.12
CA LYS A 104 -8.68 -23.26 -3.50
C LYS A 104 -7.37 -23.30 -2.71
N LEU A 105 -6.29 -22.76 -3.28
CA LEU A 105 -4.98 -22.70 -2.63
C LEU A 105 -4.99 -21.76 -1.42
N SER A 106 -5.73 -20.65 -1.46
CA SER A 106 -5.91 -19.77 -0.32
C SER A 106 -6.71 -20.43 0.82
N GLU A 107 -7.76 -21.19 0.50
CA GLU A 107 -8.48 -22.01 1.48
C GLU A 107 -7.56 -23.08 2.10
N PHE A 108 -6.74 -23.71 1.28
CA PHE A 108 -5.74 -24.70 1.71
C PHE A 108 -4.64 -24.09 2.60
N ASP A 109 -4.13 -22.90 2.27
CA ASP A 109 -3.18 -22.14 3.08
C ASP A 109 -3.74 -21.90 4.49
N VAL A 110 -5.03 -21.52 4.57
CA VAL A 110 -5.72 -21.35 5.85
C VAL A 110 -5.83 -22.68 6.60
N GLU A 111 -6.24 -23.77 5.95
CA GLU A 111 -6.30 -25.11 6.56
C GLU A 111 -4.95 -25.51 7.17
N MET A 112 -3.87 -25.42 6.38
CA MET A 112 -2.52 -25.81 6.82
C MET A 112 -2.02 -24.92 7.96
N SER A 113 -2.28 -23.61 7.90
CA SER A 113 -1.89 -22.66 8.96
C SER A 113 -2.63 -22.87 10.29
N MET A 114 -3.74 -23.63 10.28
CA MET A 114 -4.56 -23.93 11.45
C MET A 114 -4.31 -25.34 12.03
N ARG A 115 -3.33 -26.08 11.51
CA ARG A 115 -2.97 -27.44 11.95
C ARG A 115 -2.36 -27.46 13.35
N GLN A 116 -3.19 -27.71 14.36
CA GLN A 116 -2.75 -27.79 15.77
C GLN A 116 -1.74 -28.92 16.00
N ASP A 117 -1.92 -30.06 15.34
CA ASP A 117 -1.02 -31.21 15.40
C ASP A 117 0.38 -30.87 14.90
N VAL A 118 0.50 -30.12 13.81
CA VAL A 118 1.79 -29.61 13.28
C VAL A 118 2.37 -28.57 14.20
N TYR A 119 1.57 -27.61 14.66
CA TYR A 119 2.01 -26.57 15.60
C TYR A 119 2.59 -27.18 16.89
N GLN A 120 1.98 -28.24 17.41
CA GLN A 120 2.48 -28.95 18.59
C GLN A 120 3.90 -29.50 18.39
N ARG A 121 4.25 -29.98 17.19
CA ARG A 121 5.60 -30.49 16.88
C ARG A 121 6.61 -29.35 16.78
N VAL A 122 6.20 -28.20 16.23
CA VAL A 122 7.06 -27.00 16.20
C VAL A 122 7.33 -26.50 17.63
N VAL A 123 6.35 -26.54 18.53
CA VAL A 123 6.54 -26.22 19.96
C VAL A 123 7.48 -27.22 20.62
N TRP A 124 7.28 -28.52 20.44
CA TRP A 124 8.19 -29.55 20.97
C TRP A 124 9.62 -29.38 20.45
N LEU A 125 9.79 -28.99 19.19
CA LEU A 125 11.09 -28.70 18.62
C LEU A 125 11.75 -27.50 19.32
N GLN A 126 10.99 -26.44 19.59
CA GLN A 126 11.49 -25.27 20.32
C GLN A 126 12.03 -25.66 21.70
N ASP A 127 11.36 -26.57 22.42
CA ASP A 127 11.80 -27.04 23.73
C ASP A 127 13.04 -27.95 23.66
N LYS A 128 13.17 -28.74 22.58
CA LYS A 128 14.30 -29.67 22.36
C LYS A 128 15.57 -28.97 21.89
N VAL A 129 15.45 -27.90 21.11
CA VAL A 129 16.60 -27.23 20.51
C VAL A 129 17.38 -26.46 21.58
N GLN A 130 18.66 -26.78 21.72
CA GLN A 130 19.56 -26.01 22.61
C GLN A 130 19.64 -24.55 22.16
N LYS A 131 19.56 -23.65 23.14
CA LYS A 131 19.74 -22.20 22.95
C LYS A 131 21.08 -21.96 22.23
N ASP A 132 21.01 -21.32 21.06
CA ASP A 132 22.14 -20.96 20.19
C ASP A 132 22.74 -22.07 19.30
N SER A 133 22.10 -23.23 19.17
CA SER A 133 22.55 -24.29 18.24
C SER A 133 22.13 -24.06 16.77
N LEU A 134 21.13 -23.23 16.53
CA LEU A 134 20.61 -22.93 15.18
C LEU A 134 21.31 -21.73 14.54
N ARG A 135 21.45 -21.78 13.21
CA ARG A 135 21.82 -20.58 12.43
C ARG A 135 20.81 -19.46 12.69
N PRO A 136 21.21 -18.17 12.65
CA PRO A 136 20.33 -17.05 13.00
C PRO A 136 18.99 -17.04 12.25
N GLU A 137 19.01 -17.31 10.95
CA GLU A 137 17.80 -17.34 10.12
C GLU A 137 16.90 -18.55 10.43
N ALA A 138 17.48 -19.72 10.71
CA ALA A 138 16.71 -20.90 11.11
C ALA A 138 16.02 -20.70 12.47
N ARG A 139 16.71 -20.04 13.41
CA ARG A 139 16.10 -19.63 14.69
C ARG A 139 14.93 -18.67 14.45
N ARG A 140 15.13 -17.64 13.62
CA ARG A 140 14.07 -16.68 13.27
C ARG A 140 12.88 -17.36 12.59
N TYR A 141 13.12 -18.33 11.71
CA TYR A 141 12.07 -19.10 11.05
C TYR A 141 11.25 -19.90 12.08
N LEU A 142 11.91 -20.63 13.00
CA LEU A 142 11.24 -21.32 14.10
C LEU A 142 10.41 -20.36 14.98
N GLU A 143 10.99 -19.24 15.41
CA GLU A 143 10.30 -18.21 16.17
C GLU A 143 9.08 -17.65 15.40
N ARG A 144 9.21 -17.48 14.09
CA ARG A 144 8.12 -17.02 13.22
C ARG A 144 6.99 -18.04 13.13
N LEU A 145 7.28 -19.33 12.95
CA LEU A 145 6.27 -20.38 12.93
C LEU A 145 5.48 -20.42 14.25
N ILE A 146 6.19 -20.35 15.39
CA ILE A 146 5.56 -20.27 16.70
C ILE A 146 4.67 -19.03 16.81
N LYS A 147 5.19 -17.86 16.44
CA LYS A 147 4.45 -16.59 16.46
C LYS A 147 3.19 -16.65 15.62
N LEU A 148 3.27 -17.18 14.39
CA LEU A 148 2.11 -17.32 13.49
C LEU A 148 1.06 -18.26 14.08
N GLY A 149 1.47 -19.41 14.64
CA GLY A 149 0.54 -20.31 15.31
C GLY A 149 -0.14 -19.67 16.53
N ARG A 150 0.59 -18.88 17.32
CA ARG A 150 -0.02 -18.09 18.41
C ARG A 150 -1.02 -17.06 17.90
N ARG A 151 -0.69 -16.34 16.83
CA ARG A 151 -1.57 -15.35 16.19
C ARG A 151 -2.77 -15.95 15.48
N ASN A 152 -2.75 -17.25 15.21
CA ASN A 152 -3.89 -18.05 14.75
C ASN A 152 -4.69 -18.68 15.91
N GLY A 153 -4.21 -18.56 17.16
CA GLY A 153 -4.88 -19.09 18.34
C GLY A 153 -4.63 -20.57 18.62
N LEU A 154 -3.65 -21.22 17.98
CA LEU A 154 -3.42 -22.68 18.09
C LEU A 154 -2.97 -23.16 19.48
N HIS A 155 -2.61 -22.22 20.35
CA HIS A 155 -2.27 -22.45 21.75
C HIS A 155 -3.47 -22.28 22.70
N LEU A 156 -4.61 -21.85 22.18
CA LEU A 156 -5.83 -21.60 22.94
C LEU A 156 -6.74 -22.85 22.95
N PRO A 157 -7.72 -22.94 23.86
CA PRO A 157 -8.68 -24.03 23.87
C PRO A 157 -9.44 -24.16 22.54
N GLU A 158 -9.81 -25.39 22.17
CA GLU A 158 -10.48 -25.73 20.90
C GLU A 158 -11.75 -24.88 20.66
N GLU A 159 -12.55 -24.63 21.71
CA GLU A 159 -13.72 -23.76 21.63
C GLU A 159 -13.37 -22.33 21.18
N THR A 160 -12.25 -21.78 21.65
CA THR A 160 -11.77 -20.45 21.25
C THR A 160 -11.26 -20.48 19.80
N GLN A 161 -10.60 -21.56 19.39
CA GLN A 161 -10.12 -21.73 18.02
C GLN A 161 -11.28 -21.78 17.01
N GLU A 162 -12.34 -22.54 17.30
CA GLU A 162 -13.52 -22.62 16.43
C GLU A 162 -14.26 -21.28 16.34
N LYS A 163 -14.34 -20.52 17.44
CA LYS A 163 -14.83 -19.13 17.43
C LYS A 163 -13.99 -18.24 16.51
N ILE A 164 -12.65 -18.27 16.65
CA ILE A 164 -11.72 -17.48 15.82
C ILE A 164 -11.86 -17.86 14.34
N LYS A 165 -11.97 -19.16 14.02
CA LYS A 165 -12.16 -19.68 12.66
C LYS A 165 -13.46 -19.20 12.04
N GLY A 166 -14.57 -19.26 12.79
CA GLY A 166 -15.86 -18.72 12.36
C GLY A 166 -15.80 -17.23 12.04
N ILE A 167 -15.14 -16.45 12.90
CA ILE A 167 -14.93 -15.00 12.68
C ILE A 167 -14.06 -14.75 11.45
N LYS A 168 -12.92 -15.45 11.28
CA LYS A 168 -12.03 -15.30 10.11
C LYS A 168 -12.77 -15.57 8.81
N LYS A 169 -13.62 -16.61 8.76
CA LYS A 169 -14.43 -16.93 7.57
C LYS A 169 -15.39 -15.79 7.23
N LYS A 170 -16.12 -15.26 8.23
CA LYS A 170 -17.02 -14.11 8.03
C LYS A 170 -16.28 -12.86 7.56
N LEU A 171 -15.16 -12.53 8.21
CA LEU A 171 -14.31 -11.40 7.80
C LEU A 171 -13.86 -11.52 6.34
N SER A 172 -13.44 -12.72 5.91
CA SER A 172 -13.04 -12.96 4.52
C SER A 172 -14.18 -12.69 3.53
N LEU A 173 -15.39 -13.18 3.81
CA LEU A 173 -16.56 -12.96 2.96
C LEU A 173 -16.94 -11.48 2.90
N LEU A 174 -16.99 -10.81 4.05
CA LEU A 174 -17.29 -9.38 4.14
C LEU A 174 -16.27 -8.53 3.38
N CYS A 175 -14.97 -8.85 3.46
CA CYS A 175 -13.95 -8.16 2.68
C CYS A 175 -14.10 -8.37 1.16
N ILE A 176 -14.46 -9.59 0.74
CA ILE A 176 -14.75 -9.89 -0.67
C ILE A 176 -15.96 -9.06 -1.14
N ASP A 177 -17.06 -9.07 -0.39
CA ASP A 177 -18.27 -8.34 -0.74
C ASP A 177 -18.05 -6.82 -0.77
N PHE A 178 -17.32 -6.25 0.19
CA PHE A 178 -16.98 -4.83 0.21
C PHE A 178 -16.28 -4.38 -1.09
N ASN A 179 -15.27 -5.16 -1.52
CA ASN A 179 -14.51 -4.85 -2.74
C ASN A 179 -15.33 -5.15 -4.01
N LYS A 180 -16.09 -6.25 -4.01
CA LYS A 180 -16.98 -6.63 -5.12
C LYS A 180 -17.99 -5.52 -5.42
N ASN A 181 -18.66 -5.02 -4.39
CA ASN A 181 -19.63 -3.92 -4.51
C ASN A 181 -19.01 -2.70 -5.21
N LEU A 182 -17.79 -2.28 -4.82
CA LEU A 182 -17.10 -1.14 -5.43
C LEU A 182 -16.63 -1.41 -6.87
N ASN A 183 -16.21 -2.65 -7.15
CA ASN A 183 -15.75 -3.05 -8.47
C ASN A 183 -16.91 -3.14 -9.48
N GLU A 184 -18.03 -3.71 -9.05
CA GLU A 184 -19.26 -3.90 -9.84
C GLU A 184 -20.12 -2.63 -9.93
N ASP A 185 -19.85 -1.59 -9.12
CA ASP A 185 -20.51 -0.28 -9.26
C ASP A 185 -20.36 0.27 -10.69
N THR A 186 -21.50 0.50 -11.34
CA THR A 186 -21.59 1.06 -12.71
C THR A 186 -22.24 2.44 -12.72
N THR A 187 -22.34 3.10 -11.56
CA THR A 187 -22.92 4.43 -11.43
C THR A 187 -22.29 5.40 -12.43
N SER A 188 -23.15 6.14 -13.13
CA SER A 188 -22.75 7.16 -14.10
C SER A 188 -23.71 8.34 -14.03
N LEU A 189 -23.22 9.51 -14.45
CA LEU A 189 -23.97 10.76 -14.47
C LEU A 189 -23.95 11.33 -15.88
N PRO A 190 -25.12 11.77 -16.42
CA PRO A 190 -25.19 12.40 -17.72
C PRO A 190 -24.91 13.91 -17.61
N PHE A 191 -24.04 14.42 -18.48
CA PHE A 191 -23.71 15.85 -18.56
C PHE A 191 -23.76 16.35 -20.01
N THR A 192 -24.15 17.60 -20.21
CA THR A 192 -24.00 18.27 -21.52
C THR A 192 -22.54 18.64 -21.78
N ARG A 193 -22.24 19.07 -23.01
CA ARG A 193 -20.89 19.55 -23.36
C ARG A 193 -20.48 20.77 -22.53
N GLU A 194 -21.43 21.66 -22.28
CA GLU A 194 -21.25 22.88 -21.50
C GLU A 194 -20.96 22.56 -20.03
N GLU A 195 -21.68 21.57 -19.46
CA GLU A 195 -21.44 21.08 -18.10
C GLU A 195 -20.06 20.43 -17.93
N LEU A 196 -19.44 19.95 -19.02
CA LEU A 196 -18.10 19.36 -19.04
C LEU A 196 -16.99 20.34 -19.46
N GLY A 197 -17.26 21.65 -19.41
CA GLY A 197 -16.31 22.69 -19.78
C GLY A 197 -14.94 22.55 -19.10
N GLY A 198 -13.87 22.72 -19.88
CA GLY A 198 -12.47 22.61 -19.44
C GLY A 198 -11.84 21.24 -19.69
N LEU A 199 -12.65 20.23 -20.04
CA LEU A 199 -12.13 18.92 -20.40
C LEU A 199 -11.61 18.88 -21.86
N PRO A 200 -10.50 18.17 -22.13
CA PRO A 200 -9.97 18.00 -23.48
C PRO A 200 -10.94 17.29 -24.45
N GLU A 201 -10.83 17.59 -25.75
CA GLU A 201 -11.70 16.98 -26.78
C GLU A 201 -11.55 15.46 -26.89
N ASP A 202 -10.33 14.94 -26.76
CA ASP A 202 -10.06 13.50 -26.73
C ASP A 202 -10.78 12.81 -25.57
N PHE A 203 -10.84 13.47 -24.41
CA PHE A 203 -11.64 12.99 -23.29
C PHE A 203 -13.13 12.97 -23.63
N LEU A 204 -13.70 14.06 -24.14
CA LEU A 204 -15.12 14.15 -24.50
C LEU A 204 -15.51 13.11 -25.57
N ASN A 205 -14.67 12.92 -26.58
CA ASN A 205 -14.90 11.97 -27.67
C ASN A 205 -14.79 10.50 -27.22
N SER A 206 -14.13 10.22 -26.10
CA SER A 206 -14.05 8.88 -25.52
C SER A 206 -15.31 8.46 -24.74
N LEU A 207 -16.18 9.42 -24.39
CA LEU A 207 -17.36 9.16 -23.57
C LEU A 207 -18.51 8.60 -24.43
N GLU A 208 -19.20 7.61 -23.88
CA GLU A 208 -20.46 7.12 -24.42
C GLU A 208 -21.52 8.24 -24.37
N LYS A 209 -22.32 8.38 -25.42
CA LYS A 209 -23.47 9.30 -25.44
C LYS A 209 -24.73 8.55 -25.02
N THR A 210 -25.54 9.20 -24.20
CA THR A 210 -26.89 8.74 -23.83
C THR A 210 -27.90 9.05 -24.94
N ASP A 211 -29.10 8.47 -24.85
CA ASP A 211 -30.18 8.68 -25.83
C ASP A 211 -30.60 10.16 -25.99
N ASN A 212 -30.34 11.00 -24.98
CA ASN A 212 -30.60 12.44 -24.99
C ASN A 212 -29.37 13.27 -25.41
N GLU A 213 -28.42 12.70 -26.15
CA GLU A 213 -27.17 13.31 -26.61
C GLU A 213 -26.22 13.85 -25.52
N LYS A 214 -26.48 13.57 -24.25
CA LYS A 214 -25.58 13.89 -23.13
C LYS A 214 -24.44 12.87 -23.03
N PHE A 215 -23.28 13.31 -22.55
CA PHE A 215 -22.12 12.46 -22.28
C PHE A 215 -22.29 11.72 -20.96
N LYS A 216 -22.08 10.40 -20.99
CA LYS A 216 -22.14 9.52 -19.81
C LYS A 216 -20.78 9.47 -19.13
N VAL A 217 -20.68 10.09 -17.96
CA VAL A 217 -19.46 10.09 -17.14
C VAL A 217 -19.61 9.04 -16.03
N THR A 218 -18.75 8.02 -16.05
CA THR A 218 -18.72 6.99 -14.99
C THR A 218 -17.90 7.44 -13.79
N LEU A 219 -18.09 6.78 -12.64
CA LEU A 219 -17.30 7.04 -11.42
C LEU A 219 -15.95 6.29 -11.38
N LYS A 220 -15.55 5.67 -12.48
CA LYS A 220 -14.24 4.99 -12.57
C LYS A 220 -13.11 6.01 -12.68
N TYR A 221 -11.92 5.61 -12.25
CA TYR A 221 -10.75 6.50 -12.12
C TYR A 221 -10.40 7.24 -13.42
N PRO A 222 -10.47 6.62 -14.62
CA PRO A 222 -10.21 7.31 -15.89
C PRO A 222 -11.14 8.49 -16.18
N HIS A 223 -12.34 8.54 -15.61
CA HIS A 223 -13.27 9.66 -15.77
C HIS A 223 -13.25 10.62 -14.58
N TYR A 224 -13.25 10.08 -13.36
CA TYR A 224 -13.34 10.85 -12.13
C TYR A 224 -12.17 11.83 -11.96
N PHE A 225 -10.92 11.36 -12.11
CA PHE A 225 -9.75 12.20 -11.84
C PHE A 225 -9.55 13.31 -12.88
N PRO A 226 -9.65 13.06 -14.21
CA PRO A 226 -9.58 14.15 -15.19
C PRO A 226 -10.66 15.20 -14.97
N LEU A 227 -11.91 14.78 -14.69
CA LEU A 227 -13.01 15.71 -14.43
C LEU A 227 -12.73 16.60 -13.22
N LEU A 228 -12.38 16.02 -12.08
CA LEU A 228 -12.09 16.78 -10.85
C LEU A 228 -10.83 17.66 -10.95
N LYS A 229 -9.92 17.40 -11.89
CA LYS A 229 -8.71 18.21 -12.11
C LYS A 229 -8.90 19.32 -13.14
N LYS A 230 -9.74 19.13 -14.16
CA LYS A 230 -9.81 20.02 -15.33
C LYS A 230 -11.17 20.68 -15.55
N CYS A 231 -12.27 20.08 -15.11
CA CYS A 231 -13.59 20.66 -15.33
C CYS A 231 -13.75 21.96 -14.53
N HIS A 232 -13.92 23.08 -15.22
CA HIS A 232 -14.05 24.40 -14.59
C HIS A 232 -15.48 24.69 -14.09
N VAL A 233 -16.44 23.80 -14.33
CA VAL A 233 -17.83 23.94 -13.86
C VAL A 233 -17.97 23.37 -12.44
N PRO A 234 -18.17 24.21 -11.40
CA PRO A 234 -18.14 23.77 -10.01
C PRO A 234 -19.27 22.78 -9.66
N GLU A 235 -20.47 23.00 -10.19
CA GLU A 235 -21.61 22.09 -9.95
C GLU A 235 -21.39 20.69 -10.53
N THR A 236 -20.73 20.58 -11.67
CA THR A 236 -20.32 19.28 -12.24
C THR A 236 -19.34 18.57 -11.31
N ARG A 237 -18.29 19.27 -10.85
CA ARG A 237 -17.33 18.71 -9.89
C ARG A 237 -18.02 18.26 -8.60
N ARG A 238 -18.92 19.08 -8.06
CA ARG A 238 -19.70 18.80 -6.85
C ARG A 238 -20.54 17.53 -6.99
N LYS A 239 -21.34 17.41 -8.07
CA LYS A 239 -22.17 16.22 -8.34
C LYS A 239 -21.33 14.95 -8.44
N VAL A 240 -20.22 15.01 -9.17
CA VAL A 240 -19.33 13.86 -9.38
C VAL A 240 -18.58 13.48 -8.10
N GLU A 241 -18.12 14.44 -7.30
CA GLU A 241 -17.48 14.19 -6.01
C GLU A 241 -18.44 13.52 -5.02
N ALA A 242 -19.65 14.06 -4.89
CA ALA A 242 -20.67 13.50 -4.02
C ALA A 242 -21.04 12.06 -4.44
N ALA A 243 -21.29 11.83 -5.74
CA ALA A 243 -21.60 10.49 -6.23
C ALA A 243 -20.44 9.50 -6.00
N PHE A 244 -19.19 9.91 -6.28
CA PHE A 244 -18.01 9.07 -6.06
C PHE A 244 -17.82 8.65 -4.60
N ASN A 245 -18.04 9.57 -3.66
CA ASN A 245 -17.91 9.31 -2.21
C ASN A 245 -19.21 8.78 -1.57
N CYS A 246 -20.25 8.51 -2.35
CA CYS A 246 -21.49 7.84 -1.94
C CYS A 246 -21.67 6.44 -2.54
N ARG A 247 -20.70 5.94 -3.32
CA ARG A 247 -20.78 4.60 -3.92
C ARG A 247 -20.93 3.54 -2.83
N CYS A 248 -21.88 2.63 -3.02
CA CYS A 248 -22.17 1.52 -2.12
C CYS A 248 -22.38 1.96 -0.66
N LYS A 249 -22.86 3.19 -0.43
CA LYS A 249 -22.90 3.80 0.90
C LYS A 249 -23.65 2.92 1.89
N GLU A 250 -24.84 2.44 1.56
CA GLU A 250 -25.67 1.69 2.51
C GLU A 250 -25.08 0.31 2.78
N GLU A 251 -24.72 -0.42 1.72
CA GLU A 251 -24.21 -1.80 1.80
C GLU A 251 -22.85 -1.84 2.50
N ASN A 252 -21.90 -0.99 2.06
CA ASN A 252 -20.54 -1.01 2.58
C ASN A 252 -20.43 -0.35 3.96
N SER A 253 -21.33 0.55 4.35
CA SER A 253 -21.38 1.04 5.74
C SER A 253 -21.77 -0.08 6.71
N ALA A 254 -22.77 -0.89 6.34
CA ALA A 254 -23.20 -2.04 7.14
C ALA A 254 -22.06 -3.08 7.25
N ILE A 255 -21.42 -3.41 6.12
CA ILE A 255 -20.25 -4.30 6.09
C ILE A 255 -19.13 -3.77 6.98
N LEU A 256 -18.80 -2.48 6.88
CA LEU A 256 -17.70 -1.88 7.64
C LEU A 256 -17.96 -1.94 9.16
N LYS A 257 -19.20 -1.70 9.59
CA LYS A 257 -19.60 -1.84 10.99
C LYS A 257 -19.40 -3.25 11.51
N GLU A 258 -19.77 -4.26 10.72
CA GLU A 258 -19.57 -5.67 11.09
C GLU A 258 -18.08 -6.04 11.09
N LEU A 259 -17.31 -5.59 10.08
CA LEU A 259 -15.87 -5.81 10.00
C LEU A 259 -15.13 -5.28 11.24
N VAL A 260 -15.41 -4.03 11.65
CA VAL A 260 -14.80 -3.42 12.85
C VAL A 260 -15.11 -4.24 14.10
N THR A 261 -16.37 -4.64 14.26
CA THR A 261 -16.82 -5.43 15.42
C THR A 261 -16.14 -6.80 15.47
N LEU A 262 -16.13 -7.53 14.35
CA LEU A 262 -15.53 -8.86 14.25
C LEU A 262 -14.00 -8.81 14.41
N ARG A 263 -13.33 -7.77 13.89
CA ARG A 263 -11.89 -7.55 14.10
C ARG A 263 -11.55 -7.30 15.57
N ALA A 264 -12.35 -6.49 16.27
CA ALA A 264 -12.20 -6.26 17.71
C ALA A 264 -12.41 -7.55 18.52
N GLN A 265 -13.46 -8.33 18.21
CA GLN A 265 -13.72 -9.61 18.86
C GLN A 265 -12.57 -10.61 18.62
N LYS A 266 -12.11 -10.76 17.38
CA LYS A 266 -11.01 -11.65 17.01
C LYS A 266 -9.73 -11.31 17.76
N SER A 267 -9.34 -10.03 17.75
CA SER A 267 -8.12 -9.56 18.43
C SER A 267 -8.19 -9.77 19.94
N SER A 268 -9.36 -9.52 20.56
CA SER A 268 -9.59 -9.81 21.98
C SER A 268 -9.45 -11.29 22.32
N LEU A 269 -10.03 -12.20 21.52
CA LEU A 269 -9.85 -13.65 21.71
C LEU A 269 -8.39 -14.10 21.59
N LEU A 270 -7.59 -13.38 20.79
CA LEU A 270 -6.16 -13.61 20.62
C LEU A 270 -5.28 -12.91 21.67
N GLY A 271 -5.89 -12.24 22.66
CA GLY A 271 -5.18 -11.59 23.77
C GLY A 271 -4.68 -10.17 23.49
N PHE A 272 -5.16 -9.51 22.42
CA PHE A 272 -4.81 -8.13 22.10
C PHE A 272 -5.92 -7.17 22.52
N ARG A 273 -5.53 -5.96 22.94
CA ARG A 273 -6.49 -4.90 23.32
C ARG A 273 -7.29 -4.39 22.12
N THR A 274 -6.63 -4.26 20.97
CA THR A 274 -7.23 -3.74 19.73
C THR A 274 -6.79 -4.55 18.53
N HIS A 275 -7.53 -4.43 17.42
CA HIS A 275 -7.13 -5.04 16.15
C HIS A 275 -5.85 -4.39 15.62
N ALA A 276 -5.69 -3.08 15.80
CA ALA A 276 -4.45 -2.39 15.43
C ALA A 276 -3.24 -2.98 16.16
N ASP A 277 -3.29 -3.21 17.47
CA ASP A 277 -2.16 -3.82 18.20
C ASP A 277 -1.86 -5.24 17.72
N TYR A 278 -2.90 -6.02 17.39
CA TYR A 278 -2.74 -7.34 16.76
C TYR A 278 -2.01 -7.24 15.42
N VAL A 279 -2.39 -6.32 14.55
CA VAL A 279 -1.75 -6.17 13.23
C VAL A 279 -0.31 -5.64 13.36
N LEU A 280 -0.12 -4.60 14.18
CA LEU A 280 1.12 -3.85 14.29
C LEU A 280 2.25 -4.62 14.96
N GLU A 281 1.96 -5.67 15.73
CA GLU A 281 2.95 -6.57 16.33
C GLU A 281 3.98 -7.09 15.29
N MET A 282 3.53 -7.36 14.06
CA MET A 282 4.36 -7.87 12.97
C MET A 282 5.02 -6.77 12.13
N SER A 283 4.68 -5.50 12.38
CA SER A 283 5.20 -4.33 11.66
C SER A 283 6.50 -3.81 12.26
N MET A 284 7.11 -2.82 11.59
CA MET A 284 8.21 -2.04 12.17
C MET A 284 7.75 -1.09 13.28
N ALA A 285 6.50 -0.58 13.23
CA ALA A 285 5.98 0.37 14.20
C ALA A 285 5.62 -0.28 15.56
N LYS A 286 5.38 -1.60 15.57
CA LYS A 286 5.09 -2.46 16.73
C LYS A 286 3.76 -2.20 17.45
N THR A 287 3.34 -0.95 17.65
CA THR A 287 2.18 -0.60 18.48
C THR A 287 1.33 0.51 17.87
N SER A 288 0.04 0.53 18.20
CA SER A 288 -0.88 1.61 17.78
C SER A 288 -0.47 2.98 18.31
N GLN A 289 0.09 3.03 19.53
CA GLN A 289 0.58 4.28 20.13
C GLN A 289 1.75 4.89 19.35
N ALA A 290 2.68 4.06 18.86
CA ALA A 290 3.80 4.54 18.04
C ALA A 290 3.31 5.10 16.71
N VAL A 291 2.29 4.47 16.10
CA VAL A 291 1.65 4.98 14.87
C VAL A 291 0.91 6.29 15.14
N ALA A 292 0.14 6.38 16.22
CA ALA A 292 -0.57 7.60 16.61
C ALA A 292 0.41 8.77 16.79
N SER A 293 1.47 8.56 17.58
CA SER A 293 2.51 9.59 17.83
C SER A 293 3.19 10.03 16.53
N PHE A 294 3.53 9.08 15.64
CA PHE A 294 4.10 9.38 14.33
C PHE A 294 3.16 10.26 13.48
N LEU A 295 1.86 9.92 13.40
CA LEU A 295 0.89 10.66 12.60
C LEU A 295 0.56 12.03 13.19
N ASP A 296 0.52 12.15 14.52
CA ASP A 296 0.27 13.41 15.23
C ASP A 296 1.43 14.39 15.03
N GLU A 297 2.66 13.96 15.29
CA GLU A 297 3.85 14.80 15.08
C GLU A 297 3.97 15.26 13.62
N LEU A 298 3.73 14.35 12.67
CA LEU A 298 3.84 14.67 11.25
C LEU A 298 2.75 15.67 10.81
N ALA A 299 1.53 15.55 11.36
CA ALA A 299 0.46 16.50 11.09
C ALA A 299 0.79 17.90 11.63
N GLU A 300 1.30 17.98 12.86
CA GLU A 300 1.71 19.25 13.47
C GLU A 300 2.79 19.94 12.66
N LYS A 301 3.82 19.21 12.23
CA LYS A 301 4.92 19.74 11.42
C LYS A 301 4.48 20.19 10.03
N LEU A 302 3.49 19.51 9.42
CA LEU A 302 2.95 19.85 8.10
C LEU A 302 1.87 20.94 8.15
N LYS A 303 1.31 21.26 9.33
CA LYS A 303 0.22 22.22 9.48
C LYS A 303 0.52 23.60 8.88
N PRO A 304 1.69 24.22 9.11
CA PRO A 304 1.99 25.54 8.53
C PRO A 304 2.01 25.50 6.99
N LEU A 305 2.55 24.44 6.39
CA LEU A 305 2.57 24.27 4.95
C LEU A 305 1.15 24.07 4.38
N GLY A 306 0.31 23.28 5.07
CA GLY A 306 -1.09 23.13 4.70
C GLY A 306 -1.88 24.44 4.78
N GLU A 307 -1.61 25.29 5.78
CA GLU A 307 -2.22 26.63 5.88
C GLU A 307 -1.82 27.54 4.71
N GLN A 308 -0.53 27.56 4.36
CA GLN A 308 -0.03 28.32 3.20
C GLN A 308 -0.66 27.85 1.89
N GLU A 309 -0.70 26.53 1.65
CA GLU A 309 -1.27 25.97 0.43
C GLU A 309 -2.79 26.22 0.33
N ARG A 310 -3.53 26.13 1.45
CA ARG A 310 -4.96 26.49 1.48
C ARG A 310 -5.19 27.97 1.16
N ALA A 311 -4.36 28.87 1.70
CA ALA A 311 -4.47 30.30 1.40
C ALA A 311 -4.32 30.55 -0.11
N VAL A 312 -3.31 29.95 -0.74
CA VAL A 312 -3.10 30.04 -2.20
C VAL A 312 -4.30 29.49 -2.98
N ILE A 313 -4.82 28.32 -2.61
CA ILE A 313 -5.99 27.73 -3.28
C ILE A 313 -7.24 28.62 -3.13
N LEU A 314 -7.46 29.20 -1.95
CA LEU A 314 -8.62 30.05 -1.70
C LEU A 314 -8.55 31.36 -2.51
N GLU A 315 -7.36 31.95 -2.64
CA GLU A 315 -7.11 33.10 -3.52
C GLU A 315 -7.37 32.77 -4.99
N LEU A 316 -6.87 31.63 -5.47
CA LEU A 316 -7.11 31.17 -6.85
C LEU A 316 -8.61 30.97 -7.11
N LYS A 317 -9.32 30.34 -6.16
CA LYS A 317 -10.76 30.15 -6.25
C LYS A 317 -11.52 31.48 -6.31
N LYS A 318 -11.16 32.44 -5.46
CA LYS A 318 -11.76 33.77 -5.46
C LYS A 318 -11.58 34.46 -6.81
N ALA A 319 -10.34 34.50 -7.32
CA ALA A 319 -10.01 35.15 -8.58
C ALA A 319 -10.74 34.50 -9.77
N GLU A 320 -10.86 33.16 -9.79
CA GLU A 320 -11.58 32.47 -10.87
C GLU A 320 -13.09 32.65 -10.78
N CYS A 321 -13.67 32.63 -9.57
CA CYS A 321 -15.08 32.94 -9.38
C CYS A 321 -15.41 34.34 -9.92
N GLU A 322 -14.59 35.35 -9.59
CA GLU A 322 -14.73 36.72 -10.11
C GLU A 322 -14.60 36.76 -11.64
N ALA A 323 -13.58 36.11 -12.21
CA ALA A 323 -13.32 36.11 -13.65
C ALA A 323 -14.41 35.42 -14.47
N ARG A 324 -15.09 34.41 -13.90
CA ARG A 324 -16.14 33.62 -14.57
C ARG A 324 -17.57 34.05 -14.19
N GLY A 325 -17.72 35.03 -13.30
CA GLY A 325 -19.03 35.45 -12.79
C GLY A 325 -19.73 34.34 -11.98
N LEU A 326 -18.98 33.54 -11.24
CA LEU A 326 -19.50 32.49 -10.36
C LEU A 326 -19.56 32.98 -8.90
N ASP A 327 -20.48 32.43 -8.11
CA ASP A 327 -20.56 32.72 -6.69
C ASP A 327 -19.31 32.21 -5.93
N PHE A 328 -18.78 33.04 -5.02
CA PHE A 328 -17.67 32.67 -4.14
C PHE A 328 -18.17 32.48 -2.71
N ASP A 329 -18.10 31.25 -2.21
CA ASP A 329 -18.61 30.86 -0.89
C ASP A 329 -17.58 31.00 0.25
N GLY A 330 -16.41 31.58 -0.02
CA GLY A 330 -15.39 31.87 1.01
C GLY A 330 -14.66 30.65 1.59
N ARG A 331 -14.85 29.45 1.02
CA ARG A 331 -14.27 28.20 1.54
C ARG A 331 -13.71 27.32 0.44
N ILE A 332 -12.86 26.37 0.81
CA ILE A 332 -12.42 25.29 -0.08
C ILE A 332 -13.31 24.09 0.19
N ASN A 333 -14.04 23.63 -0.82
CA ASN A 333 -14.85 22.42 -0.71
C ASN A 333 -14.07 21.18 -1.19
N ALA A 334 -14.52 19.98 -0.83
CA ALA A 334 -13.87 18.73 -1.24
C ALA A 334 -13.73 18.62 -2.78
N TRP A 335 -14.75 19.06 -3.53
CA TRP A 335 -14.75 19.07 -5.01
C TRP A 335 -13.91 20.17 -5.66
N ASP A 336 -13.38 21.10 -4.87
CA ASP A 336 -12.49 22.17 -5.34
C ASP A 336 -11.01 21.77 -5.25
N MET A 337 -10.67 20.86 -4.33
CA MET A 337 -9.28 20.50 -4.00
C MET A 337 -8.44 20.09 -5.22
N ARG A 338 -8.87 19.06 -5.96
CA ARG A 338 -8.09 18.52 -7.08
C ARG A 338 -7.94 19.52 -8.23
N TYR A 339 -8.96 20.36 -8.40
CA TYR A 339 -9.00 21.37 -9.45
C TYR A 339 -7.95 22.45 -9.19
N TYR A 340 -7.99 23.04 -7.99
CA TYR A 340 -7.04 24.10 -7.66
C TYR A 340 -5.63 23.58 -7.34
N MET A 341 -5.46 22.35 -6.84
CA MET A 341 -4.14 21.72 -6.76
C MET A 341 -3.51 21.60 -8.16
N ASN A 342 -4.30 21.19 -9.17
CA ASN A 342 -3.84 21.17 -10.56
C ASN A 342 -3.53 22.59 -11.07
N GLN A 343 -4.34 23.60 -10.76
CA GLN A 343 -4.02 24.98 -11.14
C GLN A 343 -2.76 25.52 -10.48
N VAL A 344 -2.48 25.17 -9.22
CA VAL A 344 -1.21 25.53 -8.56
C VAL A 344 -0.03 24.97 -9.35
N GLU A 345 -0.10 23.69 -9.74
CA GLU A 345 0.93 23.05 -10.57
C GLU A 345 1.10 23.77 -11.92
N GLU A 346 0.01 24.08 -12.62
CA GLU A 346 0.05 24.73 -13.93
C GLU A 346 0.52 26.19 -13.87
N THR A 347 0.02 26.97 -12.93
CA THR A 347 0.23 28.43 -12.90
C THR A 347 1.51 28.83 -12.15
N ARG A 348 1.84 28.13 -11.05
CA ARG A 348 3.00 28.45 -10.20
C ARG A 348 4.25 27.70 -10.65
N TYR A 349 4.13 26.45 -11.07
CA TYR A 349 5.28 25.62 -11.47
C TYR A 349 5.46 25.51 -12.98
N ARG A 350 4.41 25.78 -13.77
CA ARG A 350 4.46 25.87 -15.25
C ARG A 350 5.12 24.67 -15.90
N VAL A 351 4.80 23.47 -15.40
CA VAL A 351 5.25 22.20 -16.00
C VAL A 351 4.19 21.72 -16.97
N ASP A 352 4.48 21.81 -18.26
CA ASP A 352 3.64 21.24 -19.30
C ASP A 352 3.89 19.72 -19.42
N GLN A 353 2.96 18.93 -18.90
CA GLN A 353 3.00 17.47 -18.97
C GLN A 353 2.92 16.95 -20.41
N ASN A 354 2.29 17.69 -21.34
CA ASN A 354 2.20 17.31 -22.75
C ASN A 354 3.53 17.51 -23.47
N LEU A 355 4.30 18.55 -23.12
CA LEU A 355 5.67 18.69 -23.61
C LEU A 355 6.59 17.64 -22.97
N LEU A 356 6.45 17.41 -21.66
CA LEU A 356 7.32 16.51 -20.92
C LEU A 356 7.24 15.06 -21.42
N LYS A 357 6.03 14.55 -21.68
CA LYS A 357 5.84 13.17 -22.17
C LYS A 357 6.57 12.88 -23.49
N GLU A 358 6.84 13.90 -24.31
CA GLU A 358 7.60 13.74 -25.56
C GLU A 358 9.06 13.30 -25.33
N TYR A 359 9.61 13.50 -24.12
CA TYR A 359 10.96 13.12 -23.71
C TYR A 359 11.06 11.78 -23.00
N PHE A 360 9.93 11.12 -22.73
CA PHE A 360 9.87 9.83 -22.03
C PHE A 360 9.18 8.75 -22.88
N PRO A 361 9.61 8.48 -24.13
CA PRO A 361 9.05 7.39 -24.90
C PRO A 361 9.39 6.06 -24.22
N THR A 362 8.42 5.14 -24.15
CA THR A 362 8.54 3.87 -23.42
C THR A 362 9.83 3.12 -23.74
N GLN A 363 10.24 3.08 -25.02
CA GLN A 363 11.49 2.42 -25.42
C GLN A 363 12.75 3.07 -24.83
N ALA A 364 12.80 4.41 -24.74
CA ALA A 364 13.93 5.12 -24.14
C ALA A 364 13.92 4.97 -22.62
N VAL A 365 12.75 4.97 -21.97
CA VAL A 365 12.63 4.72 -20.52
C VAL A 365 13.06 3.28 -20.16
N THR A 366 12.63 2.29 -20.94
CA THR A 366 12.99 0.87 -20.73
C THR A 366 14.48 0.61 -20.96
N ARG A 367 15.08 1.17 -22.02
CA ARG A 367 16.54 1.13 -22.21
C ARG A 367 17.29 1.96 -21.16
N GLY A 368 16.63 3.01 -20.68
CA GLY A 368 17.15 4.08 -19.86
C GLY A 368 16.88 3.95 -18.37
N LEU A 369 16.61 2.76 -17.80
CA LEU A 369 16.88 2.62 -16.35
C LEU A 369 18.37 2.96 -16.01
N LEU A 370 19.22 3.12 -17.04
CA LEU A 370 20.57 3.69 -17.00
C LEU A 370 20.76 5.06 -17.72
N GLY A 371 19.72 5.69 -18.31
CA GLY A 371 19.81 6.95 -19.12
C GLY A 371 18.52 7.81 -19.31
N MET A 372 17.42 7.40 -18.68
CA MET A 372 16.07 7.95 -18.42
C MET A 372 15.29 8.87 -19.40
N SER A 373 15.88 9.68 -20.27
CA SER A 373 15.10 10.64 -21.09
C SER A 373 15.72 10.99 -22.43
N GLN A 374 14.90 11.03 -23.48
CA GLN A 374 15.26 11.50 -24.81
C GLN A 374 13.99 11.85 -25.60
N HIS A 375 13.98 12.99 -26.31
CA HIS A 375 12.85 13.37 -27.14
C HIS A 375 12.56 12.33 -28.25
N HIS A 376 11.32 11.87 -28.35
CA HIS A 376 10.93 10.75 -29.21
C HIS A 376 11.15 10.98 -30.72
N LYS A 377 10.97 12.22 -31.21
CA LYS A 377 11.27 12.60 -32.61
C LYS A 377 12.72 13.06 -32.85
N THR A 378 13.19 14.03 -32.08
CA THR A 378 14.45 14.75 -32.35
C THR A 378 15.67 14.10 -31.70
N GLY A 379 15.49 13.21 -30.73
CA GLY A 379 16.61 12.65 -29.97
C GLY A 379 17.25 13.62 -28.96
N SER A 380 16.72 14.83 -28.78
CA SER A 380 17.30 15.84 -27.90
C SER A 380 17.08 15.54 -26.41
N ALA A 381 17.98 16.04 -25.57
CA ALA A 381 17.83 15.97 -24.12
C ALA A 381 16.74 16.95 -23.62
N ILE A 382 16.26 16.75 -22.39
CA ILE A 382 15.35 17.68 -21.72
C ILE A 382 16.08 19.02 -21.50
N PRO A 383 15.50 20.16 -21.90
CA PRO A 383 16.06 21.47 -21.57
C PRO A 383 16.24 21.65 -20.06
N GLU A 384 17.38 22.19 -19.62
CA GLU A 384 17.70 22.34 -18.20
C GLU A 384 16.64 23.14 -17.43
N GLU A 385 16.10 24.21 -18.04
CA GLU A 385 15.00 24.98 -17.47
C GLU A 385 13.73 24.14 -17.21
N LEU A 386 13.41 23.22 -18.13
CA LEU A 386 12.27 22.31 -17.97
C LEU A 386 12.54 21.28 -16.88
N LEU A 387 13.78 20.79 -16.77
CA LEU A 387 14.20 19.88 -15.72
C LEU A 387 14.13 20.53 -14.33
N GLU A 388 14.62 21.76 -14.19
CA GLU A 388 14.53 22.51 -12.94
C GLU A 388 13.08 22.78 -12.52
N LYS A 389 12.21 23.14 -13.47
CA LYS A 389 10.76 23.32 -13.21
C LYS A 389 10.13 22.02 -12.74
N LEU A 390 10.46 20.89 -13.38
CA LEU A 390 9.99 19.56 -12.97
C LEU A 390 10.46 19.17 -11.56
N ILE A 391 11.73 19.44 -11.24
CA ILE A 391 12.27 19.15 -9.90
C ILE A 391 11.54 20.01 -8.85
N ARG A 392 11.35 21.31 -9.13
CA ARG A 392 10.64 22.24 -8.25
C ARG A 392 9.17 21.85 -8.06
N SER A 393 8.50 21.36 -9.11
CA SER A 393 7.09 20.96 -9.03
C SER A 393 6.83 19.79 -8.08
N ARG A 394 7.87 19.06 -7.65
CA ARG A 394 7.75 18.03 -6.60
C ARG A 394 7.17 18.59 -5.29
N GLN A 395 7.37 19.88 -5.01
CA GLN A 395 6.86 20.55 -3.81
C GLN A 395 5.40 21.00 -3.94
N ALA A 396 4.86 21.00 -5.16
CA ALA A 396 3.50 21.48 -5.40
C ALA A 396 2.50 20.64 -4.59
N ASN A 397 1.69 21.33 -3.78
CA ASN A 397 0.59 20.75 -3.00
C ASN A 397 1.02 19.64 -2.02
N THR A 398 2.31 19.58 -1.65
CA THR A 398 2.83 18.45 -0.87
C THR A 398 2.31 18.48 0.56
N GLY A 399 2.02 19.66 1.13
CA GLY A 399 1.40 19.80 2.45
C GLY A 399 0.01 19.17 2.47
N LEU A 400 -0.89 19.62 1.61
CA LEU A 400 -2.27 19.14 1.54
C LEU A 400 -2.37 17.69 1.09
N PHE A 401 -1.50 17.25 0.17
CA PHE A 401 -1.43 15.85 -0.20
C PHE A 401 -1.09 14.97 1.01
N ASN A 402 -0.04 15.30 1.76
CA ASN A 402 0.38 14.52 2.93
C ASN A 402 -0.62 14.62 4.08
N LEU A 403 -1.19 15.79 4.37
CA LEU A 403 -2.25 15.94 5.38
C LEU A 403 -3.47 15.07 5.05
N ARG A 404 -3.84 14.94 3.77
CA ARG A 404 -4.90 14.01 3.35
C ARG A 404 -4.50 12.54 3.58
N GLN A 405 -3.26 12.15 3.33
CA GLN A 405 -2.78 10.80 3.66
C GLN A 405 -2.83 10.53 5.17
N ILE A 406 -2.50 11.54 6.00
CA ILE A 406 -2.61 11.45 7.45
C ILE A 406 -4.07 11.28 7.88
N VAL A 407 -5.03 12.01 7.29
CA VAL A 407 -6.47 11.81 7.56
C VAL A 407 -6.86 10.36 7.32
N LEU A 408 -6.49 9.79 6.18
CA LEU A 408 -6.82 8.40 5.83
C LEU A 408 -6.17 7.40 6.81
N ALA A 409 -4.91 7.63 7.18
CA ALA A 409 -4.20 6.79 8.15
C ALA A 409 -4.83 6.88 9.55
N LYS A 410 -5.24 8.07 9.98
CA LYS A 410 -5.91 8.28 11.28
C LYS A 410 -7.31 7.66 11.32
N VAL A 411 -8.08 7.76 10.24
CA VAL A 411 -9.37 7.03 10.13
C VAL A 411 -9.15 5.53 10.23
N ASP A 412 -8.19 4.98 9.49
CA ASP A 412 -7.85 3.57 9.55
C ASP A 412 -7.44 3.14 10.98
N GLN A 413 -6.59 3.89 11.67
CA GLN A 413 -6.26 3.59 13.07
C GLN A 413 -7.48 3.71 14.00
N ALA A 414 -8.31 4.74 13.85
CA ALA A 414 -9.48 4.95 14.69
C ALA A 414 -10.47 3.78 14.59
N LEU A 415 -10.75 3.31 13.37
CA LEU A 415 -11.66 2.17 13.13
C LEU A 415 -11.14 0.86 13.71
N HIS A 416 -9.84 0.72 13.90
CA HIS A 416 -9.22 -0.51 14.41
C HIS A 416 -8.74 -0.41 15.87
N THR A 417 -9.02 0.71 16.54
CA THR A 417 -8.70 0.96 17.96
C THR A 417 -9.92 1.33 18.80
N ARG A 418 -10.94 1.99 18.21
CA ARG A 418 -12.15 2.46 18.91
C ARG A 418 -13.36 1.60 18.53
N MET A 419 -14.06 1.05 19.51
CA MET A 419 -15.19 0.13 19.26
C MET A 419 -16.46 0.78 18.68
N ALA A 420 -16.66 2.10 18.86
CA ALA A 420 -17.91 2.78 18.53
C ALA A 420 -17.71 4.07 17.73
N ALA A 421 -16.62 4.18 16.95
CA ALA A 421 -16.46 5.31 16.04
C ALA A 421 -17.37 5.13 14.82
N ASP A 422 -18.25 6.09 14.55
CA ASP A 422 -18.90 6.15 13.24
C ASP A 422 -17.85 6.51 12.18
N PRO A 423 -17.69 5.70 11.12
CA PRO A 423 -16.63 5.94 10.13
C PRO A 423 -16.76 7.30 9.44
N ALA A 424 -17.97 7.70 9.06
CA ALA A 424 -18.20 8.93 8.29
C ALA A 424 -17.97 10.18 9.16
N GLU A 425 -18.44 10.15 10.42
CA GLU A 425 -18.18 11.22 11.38
C GLU A 425 -16.70 11.37 11.70
N GLU A 426 -15.98 10.27 11.90
CA GLU A 426 -14.55 10.30 12.19
C GLU A 426 -13.75 10.86 10.99
N TYR A 427 -14.11 10.46 9.77
CA TYR A 427 -13.53 11.04 8.55
C TYR A 427 -13.83 12.54 8.43
N ALA A 428 -15.09 12.95 8.64
CA ALA A 428 -15.48 14.35 8.57
C ALA A 428 -14.73 15.22 9.59
N ARG A 429 -14.62 14.73 10.84
CA ARG A 429 -13.87 15.37 11.92
C ARG A 429 -12.40 15.57 11.54
N LEU A 430 -11.73 14.50 11.10
CA LEU A 430 -10.31 14.55 10.72
C LEU A 430 -10.06 15.40 9.46
N CYS A 431 -10.97 15.39 8.49
CA CYS A 431 -10.94 16.29 7.34
C CYS A 431 -10.93 17.77 7.78
N GLN A 432 -11.76 18.13 8.75
CA GLN A 432 -11.81 19.49 9.27
C GLN A 432 -10.56 19.84 10.08
N GLU A 433 -10.15 18.97 11.01
CA GLU A 433 -9.05 19.27 11.95
C GLU A 433 -7.66 19.21 11.32
N VAL A 434 -7.40 18.25 10.43
CA VAL A 434 -6.06 17.98 9.88
C VAL A 434 -5.91 18.58 8.49
N LEU A 435 -6.86 18.30 7.58
CA LEU A 435 -6.77 18.79 6.20
C LEU A 435 -7.24 20.26 6.07
N GLY A 436 -8.13 20.72 6.96
CA GLY A 436 -8.73 22.05 6.88
C GLY A 436 -9.73 22.20 5.73
N VAL A 437 -10.27 21.08 5.23
CA VAL A 437 -11.23 21.02 4.11
C VAL A 437 -12.33 20.06 4.52
N PRO A 438 -13.59 20.51 4.64
CA PRO A 438 -14.66 19.68 5.16
C PRO A 438 -15.00 18.53 4.19
N ALA A 439 -15.37 17.39 4.76
CA ALA A 439 -16.03 16.33 3.99
C ALA A 439 -17.43 16.82 3.55
N THR A 440 -17.84 16.48 2.32
CA THR A 440 -19.16 16.84 1.81
C THR A 440 -20.26 16.15 2.64
N PRO A 441 -21.21 16.88 3.25
CA PRO A 441 -22.29 16.29 4.02
C PRO A 441 -23.08 15.24 3.22
N GLY A 442 -23.44 14.13 3.88
CA GLY A 442 -24.15 13.01 3.26
C GLY A 442 -23.25 12.00 2.54
N THR A 443 -21.97 12.29 2.31
CA THR A 443 -21.00 11.31 1.76
C THR A 443 -20.48 10.34 2.83
N ASN A 444 -19.95 9.20 2.39
CA ASN A 444 -19.27 8.24 3.24
C ASN A 444 -18.02 7.69 2.55
N MET A 445 -16.94 8.48 2.56
CA MET A 445 -15.67 8.07 1.96
C MET A 445 -15.13 6.75 2.54
N PRO A 446 -15.18 6.47 3.86
CA PRO A 446 -14.79 5.17 4.41
C PRO A 446 -15.51 3.96 3.80
N ALA A 447 -16.78 4.08 3.42
CA ALA A 447 -17.52 3.00 2.72
C ALA A 447 -16.98 2.71 1.30
N THR A 448 -16.16 3.61 0.75
CA THR A 448 -15.45 3.44 -0.54
C THR A 448 -13.97 3.12 -0.37
N PHE A 449 -13.48 3.03 0.87
CA PHE A 449 -12.07 2.93 1.16
C PHE A 449 -11.60 1.48 1.14
N GLY A 450 -11.36 0.94 -0.07
CA GLY A 450 -10.97 -0.47 -0.29
C GLY A 450 -9.79 -0.98 0.54
N HIS A 451 -8.89 -0.11 1.01
CA HIS A 451 -7.78 -0.49 1.89
C HIS A 451 -8.26 -1.13 3.21
N LEU A 452 -9.42 -0.72 3.72
CA LEU A 452 -10.03 -1.28 4.94
C LEU A 452 -10.48 -2.74 4.77
N ALA A 453 -10.59 -3.23 3.53
CA ALA A 453 -11.01 -4.58 3.19
C ALA A 453 -10.02 -5.32 2.26
N GLY A 454 -8.87 -4.71 1.96
CA GLY A 454 -7.88 -5.21 0.99
C GLY A 454 -6.58 -5.70 1.61
N GLY A 455 -6.56 -6.00 2.92
CA GLY A 455 -5.37 -6.44 3.65
C GLY A 455 -4.47 -5.31 4.16
N TYR A 456 -4.91 -4.05 4.08
CA TYR A 456 -4.22 -2.88 4.63
C TYR A 456 -4.89 -2.34 5.90
N ASP A 457 -5.83 -3.08 6.49
CA ASP A 457 -6.53 -2.69 7.70
C ASP A 457 -5.57 -2.51 8.89
N ALA A 458 -5.62 -1.33 9.51
CA ALA A 458 -4.68 -0.82 10.50
C ALA A 458 -3.24 -0.59 9.99
N GLN A 459 -3.01 -0.59 8.68
CA GLN A 459 -1.69 -0.46 8.06
C GLN A 459 -1.58 0.68 7.03
N TYR A 460 -2.62 1.50 6.85
CA TYR A 460 -2.58 2.57 5.85
C TYR A 460 -1.46 3.59 6.11
N TYR A 461 -1.10 3.82 7.38
CA TYR A 461 0.04 4.65 7.79
C TYR A 461 1.37 4.18 7.17
N GLY A 462 1.48 2.92 6.75
CA GLY A 462 2.67 2.31 6.18
C GLY A 462 3.19 3.04 4.93
N TYR A 463 2.32 3.69 4.15
CA TYR A 463 2.73 4.52 3.02
C TYR A 463 3.58 5.72 3.46
N LEU A 464 3.08 6.51 4.42
CA LEU A 464 3.84 7.65 4.97
C LEU A 464 5.06 7.19 5.77
N TRP A 465 4.93 6.11 6.54
CA TRP A 465 6.04 5.54 7.31
C TRP A 465 7.22 5.16 6.42
N SER A 466 6.93 4.48 5.31
CA SER A 466 7.96 4.09 4.34
C SER A 466 8.51 5.28 3.56
N GLU A 467 7.68 6.23 3.12
CA GLU A 467 8.16 7.44 2.42
C GLU A 467 9.11 8.26 3.30
N VAL A 468 8.74 8.49 4.57
CA VAL A 468 9.56 9.27 5.52
C VAL A 468 10.94 8.65 5.71
N TYR A 469 11.01 7.34 5.98
CA TYR A 469 12.30 6.67 6.19
C TYR A 469 13.06 6.42 4.89
N SER A 470 12.39 6.29 3.75
CA SER A 470 13.06 6.26 2.44
C SER A 470 13.80 7.58 2.16
N MET A 471 13.24 8.72 2.60
CA MET A 471 13.89 10.01 2.45
C MET A 471 15.14 10.11 3.34
N ASP A 472 15.09 9.55 4.55
CA ASP A 472 16.27 9.51 5.43
C ASP A 472 17.40 8.68 4.82
N MET A 473 17.08 7.53 4.25
CA MET A 473 18.05 6.71 3.51
C MET A 473 18.64 7.45 2.31
N PHE A 474 17.78 8.05 1.48
CA PHE A 474 18.23 8.80 0.31
C PHE A 474 19.09 9.98 0.69
N HIS A 475 18.65 10.81 1.63
CA HIS A 475 19.35 12.03 1.99
C HIS A 475 20.65 11.75 2.75
N THR A 476 20.62 10.85 3.74
CA THR A 476 21.77 10.60 4.62
C THR A 476 22.90 9.88 3.89
N ARG A 477 22.60 8.95 2.97
CA ARG A 477 23.62 8.16 2.26
C ARG A 477 23.81 8.63 0.82
N PHE A 478 22.77 8.51 -0.02
CA PHE A 478 22.90 8.79 -1.46
C PHE A 478 23.15 10.27 -1.78
N LYS A 479 22.42 11.21 -1.19
CA LYS A 479 22.60 12.65 -1.49
C LYS A 479 23.95 13.18 -1.02
N ARG A 480 24.47 12.67 0.12
CA ARG A 480 25.75 13.10 0.71
C ARG A 480 26.98 12.48 0.04
N GLU A 481 26.93 11.20 -0.29
CA GLU A 481 28.08 10.44 -0.82
C GLU A 481 28.04 10.29 -2.36
N GLY A 482 27.01 10.82 -3.01
CA GLY A 482 26.80 10.79 -4.47
C GLY A 482 25.69 9.83 -4.88
N VAL A 483 24.66 10.33 -5.57
CA VAL A 483 23.45 9.56 -5.92
C VAL A 483 23.76 8.35 -6.81
N LEU A 484 24.77 8.46 -7.67
CA LEU A 484 25.23 7.38 -8.56
C LEU A 484 26.48 6.66 -8.02
N SER A 485 26.79 6.82 -6.73
CA SER A 485 27.95 6.16 -6.11
C SER A 485 27.75 4.64 -6.09
N GLY A 486 28.59 3.92 -6.84
CA GLY A 486 28.58 2.45 -6.85
C GLY A 486 28.82 1.85 -5.46
N LYS A 487 29.61 2.52 -4.62
CA LYS A 487 29.83 2.11 -3.23
C LYS A 487 28.55 2.17 -2.41
N VAL A 488 27.85 3.32 -2.41
CA VAL A 488 26.59 3.48 -1.66
C VAL A 488 25.52 2.53 -2.20
N GLY A 489 25.48 2.33 -3.52
CA GLY A 489 24.61 1.34 -4.16
C GLY A 489 24.87 -0.10 -3.65
N MET A 490 26.14 -0.49 -3.48
CA MET A 490 26.49 -1.80 -2.93
C MET A 490 26.18 -1.92 -1.44
N ASP A 491 26.38 -0.86 -0.65
CA ASP A 491 25.96 -0.82 0.76
C ASP A 491 24.43 -0.98 0.88
N TYR A 492 23.66 -0.26 0.05
CA TYR A 492 22.19 -0.39 0.02
C TYR A 492 21.77 -1.80 -0.37
N ARG A 493 22.38 -2.37 -1.42
CA ARG A 493 22.14 -3.76 -1.83
C ARG A 493 22.44 -4.74 -0.70
N SER A 494 23.54 -4.55 0.04
CA SER A 494 23.95 -5.48 1.09
C SER A 494 23.14 -5.34 2.38
N CYS A 495 22.80 -4.10 2.79
CA CYS A 495 22.14 -3.85 4.07
C CYS A 495 20.61 -3.87 3.99
N ILE A 496 20.02 -3.52 2.85
CA ILE A 496 18.56 -3.37 2.71
C ILE A 496 17.95 -4.47 1.84
N LEU A 497 18.59 -4.81 0.73
CA LEU A 497 18.00 -5.77 -0.22
C LEU A 497 18.37 -7.22 0.10
N ARG A 498 19.67 -7.49 0.30
CA ARG A 498 20.22 -8.84 0.50
C ARG A 498 19.58 -9.60 1.67
N PRO A 499 19.30 -8.99 2.84
CA PRO A 499 18.71 -9.74 3.94
C PRO A 499 17.26 -10.16 3.68
N GLY A 500 16.54 -9.50 2.78
CA GLY A 500 15.10 -9.74 2.58
C GLY A 500 14.32 -9.61 3.90
N GLY A 501 13.61 -10.66 4.29
CA GLY A 501 12.88 -10.74 5.57
C GLY A 501 13.65 -11.39 6.73
N SER A 502 14.91 -11.79 6.52
CA SER A 502 15.72 -12.50 7.52
C SER A 502 16.19 -11.58 8.66
N GLU A 503 16.15 -10.27 8.48
CA GLU A 503 16.43 -9.26 9.51
C GLU A 503 15.22 -8.34 9.73
N ASP A 504 15.12 -7.75 10.91
CA ASP A 504 14.11 -6.72 11.18
C ASP A 504 14.47 -5.41 10.47
N ALA A 505 13.49 -4.73 9.89
CA ALA A 505 13.71 -3.48 9.15
C ALA A 505 14.42 -2.39 9.97
N SER A 506 14.17 -2.31 11.28
CA SER A 506 14.88 -1.39 12.18
C SER A 506 16.38 -1.68 12.26
N VAL A 507 16.77 -2.96 12.25
CA VAL A 507 18.17 -3.39 12.23
C VAL A 507 18.82 -3.07 10.89
N MET A 508 18.16 -3.40 9.78
CA MET A 508 18.64 -3.08 8.43
C MET A 508 18.84 -1.57 8.23
N LEU A 509 17.87 -0.76 8.65
CA LEU A 509 17.96 0.71 8.60
C LEU A 509 19.09 1.23 9.48
N LYS A 510 19.24 0.70 10.70
CA LYS A 510 20.32 1.10 11.62
C LYS A 510 21.70 0.76 11.06
N HIS A 511 21.87 -0.40 10.43
CA HIS A 511 23.10 -0.76 9.75
C HIS A 511 23.40 0.21 8.60
N PHE A 512 22.41 0.49 7.74
CA PHE A 512 22.59 1.36 6.58
C PHE A 512 22.79 2.84 6.94
N LEU A 513 22.12 3.35 7.98
CA LEU A 513 22.18 4.74 8.40
C LEU A 513 23.27 5.02 9.45
N GLY A 514 23.73 3.99 10.16
CA GLY A 514 24.61 4.12 11.33
C GLY A 514 23.89 4.64 12.60
N ARG A 515 22.57 4.78 12.55
CA ARG A 515 21.68 5.28 13.62
C ARG A 515 20.24 4.84 13.35
N ASP A 516 19.36 5.00 14.32
CA ASP A 516 17.92 4.84 14.09
C ASP A 516 17.40 5.92 13.12
N PRO A 517 16.38 5.60 12.28
CA PRO A 517 15.85 6.51 11.28
C PRO A 517 15.09 7.68 11.92
N LYS A 518 15.05 8.83 11.23
CA LYS A 518 14.39 10.06 11.68
C LYS A 518 13.49 10.65 10.60
N GLN A 519 12.62 11.58 10.98
CA GLN A 519 11.74 12.29 10.04
C GLN A 519 12.42 13.50 9.39
N ASP A 520 13.57 13.94 9.90
CA ASP A 520 14.23 15.21 9.57
C ASP A 520 14.42 15.40 8.05
N ALA A 521 14.96 14.39 7.37
CA ALA A 521 15.19 14.43 5.92
C ALA A 521 13.88 14.60 5.13
N PHE A 522 12.79 13.97 5.58
CA PHE A 522 11.47 14.13 4.97
C PHE A 522 10.98 15.57 5.13
N LEU A 523 11.01 16.12 6.34
CA LEU A 523 10.54 17.48 6.63
C LEU A 523 11.33 18.53 5.84
N LEU A 524 12.66 18.41 5.86
CA LEU A 524 13.54 19.26 5.06
C LEU A 524 13.21 19.15 3.57
N SER A 525 12.93 17.95 3.07
CA SER A 525 12.53 17.75 1.67
C SER A 525 11.20 18.42 1.31
N LYS A 526 10.40 18.84 2.29
CA LYS A 526 9.16 19.63 2.12
C LYS A 526 9.37 21.13 2.37
N GLY A 527 10.61 21.58 2.55
CA GLY A 527 10.93 22.97 2.87
C GLY A 527 10.63 23.38 4.32
N LEU A 528 10.39 22.42 5.22
CA LEU A 528 10.14 22.69 6.63
C LEU A 528 11.47 22.78 7.40
N GLN A 529 11.50 23.65 8.41
CA GLN A 529 12.65 23.77 9.31
C GLN A 529 12.67 22.62 10.32
N VAL A 530 13.88 22.16 10.66
CA VAL A 530 14.14 21.15 11.69
C VAL A 530 15.19 21.72 12.64
N GLU A 531 14.93 21.71 13.95
CA GLU A 531 15.87 22.22 14.95
C GLU A 531 17.23 21.51 14.85
N GLY A 532 18.31 22.28 14.70
CA GLY A 532 19.68 21.78 14.62
C GLY A 532 20.10 21.19 13.27
N ALA A 533 19.29 21.30 12.21
CA ALA A 533 19.66 20.89 10.86
C ALA A 533 20.05 22.08 9.97
N GLU A 534 21.13 21.96 9.19
CA GLU A 534 21.45 22.93 8.14
C GLU A 534 20.33 22.93 7.07
N PRO A 535 19.89 24.11 6.57
CA PRO A 535 18.91 24.20 5.50
C PRO A 535 19.39 23.41 4.27
N LEU A 536 18.48 22.67 3.63
CA LEU A 536 18.79 22.04 2.34
C LEU A 536 19.02 23.15 1.30
N ALA A 537 20.21 23.18 0.69
CA ALA A 537 20.42 23.91 -0.54
C ALA A 537 19.49 23.33 -1.62
N CYS A 538 18.61 24.19 -2.15
CA CYS A 538 17.66 23.87 -3.23
C CYS A 538 18.32 23.19 -4.42
#